data_AF-A0ABD5SXR1-F1
#
_entry.id   AF-A0ABD5SXR1-F1
#
_cell.length_a   1.000
_cell.length_b   1.000
_cell.length_c   1.000
_cell.angle_alpha   90.00
_cell.angle_beta   90.00
_cell.angle_gamma   90.00
#
_symmetry.space_group_name_H-M   'P 1'
#
loop_
_entity.id
_entity.type
_entity.pdbx_description
1 polymer ?
#
loop_
_entity_poly.entity_id
_entity_poly.type
_entity_poly.pdbx_seq_one_letter_code
_entity_poly.pdbx_strand_id
1 'polypeptide(L)'
;MKRRVFLGTVGSTASLGTLAYATRGASDTLEVRIWLSERAATYDGVTDRIRSYLDETLAFEYWSLEASIGGTVSVSTEDAAHLTRRGEWPMAVASGTLGGRDLEPASDVNLLVTDGGMERAPTGYGVPHIASVGGARHLAALESLDDVVTGDARVIAPNTTPVRTMQVLLHEIGHALGLNHEDGAAFVYDGALTATPMLSSYVWDPEYESDASPCGSAIPAPADRKRALSFAFSSCARRRLANYDGELPF
;
A
#
# COMPACT_ATOMS: atom_id res chain seq x y z
N MET A 1 -48.09 62.44 -3.40
CA MET A 1 -48.58 61.06 -3.61
C MET A 1 -47.43 60.18 -4.09
N LYS A 2 -47.21 59.05 -3.38
CA LYS A 2 -46.67 57.74 -3.83
C LYS A 2 -45.29 57.73 -4.55
N ARG A 3 -44.20 57.28 -3.90
CA ARG A 3 -43.76 55.89 -3.59
C ARG A 3 -42.94 55.22 -4.71
N ARG A 4 -41.70 54.83 -4.35
CA ARG A 4 -40.86 53.63 -4.68
C ARG A 4 -39.41 54.07 -4.41
N VAL A 5 -38.68 53.76 -3.33
CA VAL A 5 -38.35 52.53 -2.58
C VAL A 5 -37.80 51.40 -3.45
N PHE A 6 -36.48 51.21 -3.42
CA PHE A 6 -35.76 49.93 -3.23
C PHE A 6 -34.24 50.25 -3.12
N LEU A 7 -33.64 50.13 -1.94
CA LEU A 7 -32.88 48.97 -1.43
C LEU A 7 -31.48 48.82 -2.06
N GLY A 8 -30.46 49.19 -1.30
CA GLY A 8 -29.06 48.79 -1.48
C GLY A 8 -28.52 48.31 -0.15
N THR A 9 -28.27 47.01 -0.08
CA THR A 9 -28.22 46.16 1.11
C THR A 9 -26.84 46.15 1.78
N VAL A 10 -26.88 45.92 3.09
CA VAL A 10 -25.79 45.56 4.01
C VAL A 10 -24.87 44.48 3.42
N GLY A 11 -23.57 44.76 3.35
CA GLY A 11 -22.54 43.77 3.05
C GLY A 11 -21.91 43.25 4.34
N SER A 12 -22.28 42.03 4.74
CA SER A 12 -21.56 41.26 5.77
C SER A 12 -21.47 39.80 5.35
N THR A 13 -20.31 39.20 5.63
CA THR A 13 -19.97 37.76 5.66
C THR A 13 -19.86 37.09 4.28
N ALA A 14 -18.95 36.15 3.99
CA ALA A 14 -18.24 35.21 4.84
C ALA A 14 -17.05 34.56 4.06
N SER A 15 -16.14 33.94 4.82
CA SER A 15 -15.41 32.70 4.46
C SER A 15 -14.19 32.77 3.52
N LEU A 16 -13.05 33.22 4.07
CA LEU A 16 -11.70 32.88 3.59
C LEU A 16 -11.24 31.55 4.22
N GLY A 17 -11.95 30.45 3.97
CA GLY A 17 -11.71 29.23 4.75
C GLY A 17 -12.17 27.93 4.12
N THR A 18 -12.27 27.84 2.80
CA THR A 18 -12.51 26.59 2.08
C THR A 18 -12.14 26.81 0.63
N LEU A 19 -11.00 26.28 0.19
CA LEU A 19 -10.63 25.88 -1.19
C LEU A 19 -9.09 25.76 -1.26
N ALA A 20 -8.52 24.86 -0.45
CA ALA A 20 -7.22 24.25 -0.74
C ALA A 20 -7.42 22.81 -1.23
N TYR A 21 -8.57 22.54 -1.83
CA TYR A 21 -8.97 21.23 -2.36
C TYR A 21 -9.37 21.40 -3.82
N ALA A 22 -8.41 21.77 -4.65
CA ALA A 22 -8.45 21.64 -6.10
C ALA A 22 -7.06 21.98 -6.63
N THR A 23 -6.49 21.09 -7.44
CA THR A 23 -5.20 21.21 -8.15
C THR A 23 -3.95 20.73 -7.39
N ARG A 24 -3.94 19.49 -6.89
CA ARG A 24 -2.70 18.71 -7.03
C ARG A 24 -2.72 18.11 -8.42
N GLY A 25 -1.92 18.68 -9.34
CA GLY A 25 -1.53 17.95 -10.54
C GLY A 25 -0.72 16.73 -10.12
N ALA A 26 -0.65 15.72 -11.00
CA ALA A 26 0.12 14.49 -10.81
C ALA A 26 1.34 14.74 -9.92
N SER A 27 1.29 14.24 -8.68
CA SER A 27 2.34 14.51 -7.73
C SER A 27 3.59 13.80 -8.23
N ASP A 28 4.63 14.57 -8.57
CA ASP A 28 5.95 14.02 -8.87
C ASP A 28 6.55 13.29 -7.64
N THR A 29 5.85 13.28 -6.49
CA THR A 29 6.24 12.61 -5.25
C THR A 29 5.14 11.68 -4.75
N LEU A 30 5.49 10.43 -4.46
CA LEU A 30 4.65 9.46 -3.76
C LEU A 30 4.97 9.51 -2.25
N GLU A 31 4.03 9.97 -1.44
CA GLU A 31 4.16 10.06 0.02
C GLU A 31 3.64 8.80 0.71
N VAL A 32 4.51 8.08 1.42
CA VAL A 32 4.15 6.91 2.23
C VAL A 32 4.46 7.17 3.69
N ARG A 33 3.44 7.15 4.55
CA ARG A 33 3.59 7.23 6.00
C ARG A 33 3.42 5.85 6.63
N ILE A 34 4.45 5.41 7.35
CA ILE A 34 4.49 4.12 8.04
C ILE A 34 4.18 4.33 9.53
N TRP A 35 3.15 3.65 10.00
CA TRP A 35 2.72 3.61 11.40
C TRP A 35 2.88 2.21 11.94
N LEU A 36 3.25 2.08 13.21
CA LEU A 36 3.38 0.78 13.89
C LEU A 36 2.32 0.63 14.97
N SER A 37 1.79 -0.57 15.16
CA SER A 37 1.14 -0.90 16.44
C SER A 37 2.17 -0.84 17.57
N GLU A 38 1.71 -0.66 18.81
CA GLU A 38 2.57 -0.69 19.99
C GLU A 38 3.44 -1.96 20.06
N ARG A 39 2.89 -3.12 19.67
CA ARG A 39 3.64 -4.37 19.65
C ARG A 39 4.64 -4.41 18.49
N ALA A 40 4.25 -3.96 17.30
CA ALA A 40 5.17 -3.86 16.16
C ALA A 40 6.36 -2.95 16.45
N ALA A 41 6.15 -1.87 17.19
CA ALA A 41 7.19 -0.94 17.60
C ALA A 41 8.25 -1.53 18.57
N THR A 42 8.02 -2.72 19.12
CA THR A 42 9.01 -3.41 19.96
C THR A 42 10.11 -4.12 19.18
N TYR A 43 9.97 -4.26 17.86
CA TYR A 43 10.95 -4.90 17.01
C TYR A 43 11.92 -3.87 16.42
N ASP A 44 13.17 -3.92 16.88
CA ASP A 44 14.24 -3.07 16.37
C ASP A 44 14.42 -3.26 14.85
N GLY A 45 14.66 -2.15 14.15
CA GLY A 45 14.98 -2.14 12.71
C GLY A 45 13.81 -2.41 11.76
N VAL A 46 12.58 -2.65 12.26
CA VAL A 46 11.41 -2.90 11.40
C VAL A 46 11.12 -1.75 10.45
N THR A 47 11.19 -0.50 10.93
CA THR A 47 10.96 0.71 10.12
C THR A 47 12.03 0.89 9.06
N ASP A 48 13.29 0.68 9.44
CA ASP A 48 14.43 0.85 8.54
C ASP A 48 14.39 -0.21 7.43
N ARG A 49 14.00 -1.44 7.78
CA ARG A 49 13.82 -2.51 6.82
C ARG A 49 12.71 -2.21 5.83
N ILE A 50 11.55 -1.75 6.32
CA ILE A 50 10.44 -1.36 5.44
C ILE A 50 10.91 -0.24 4.51
N ARG A 51 11.47 0.84 5.04
CA ARG A 51 11.90 1.99 4.25
C ARG A 51 12.90 1.58 3.16
N SER A 52 13.93 0.81 3.52
CA SER A 52 14.93 0.32 2.58
C SER A 52 14.31 -0.49 1.44
N TYR A 53 13.31 -1.34 1.71
CA TYR A 53 12.63 -2.08 0.65
C TYR A 53 11.73 -1.18 -0.20
N LEU A 54 11.02 -0.22 0.40
CA LEU A 54 10.18 0.72 -0.37
C LEU A 54 11.04 1.60 -1.29
N ASP A 55 12.16 2.12 -0.80
CA ASP A 55 13.11 2.94 -1.56
C ASP A 55 13.56 2.21 -2.84
N GLU A 56 13.80 0.90 -2.78
CA GLU A 56 14.24 0.11 -3.93
C GLU A 56 13.09 -0.36 -4.84
N THR A 57 11.91 -0.62 -4.28
CA THR A 57 10.81 -1.28 -5.01
C THR A 57 9.73 -0.32 -5.54
N LEU A 58 9.67 0.89 -4.99
CA LEU A 58 8.72 1.94 -5.37
C LEU A 58 9.39 3.18 -5.98
N ALA A 59 10.72 3.22 -6.12
CA ALA A 59 11.40 4.28 -6.87
C ALA A 59 11.23 4.09 -8.38
N PHE A 60 10.11 4.55 -8.93
CA PHE A 60 9.84 4.53 -10.36
C PHE A 60 10.28 5.82 -11.05
N GLU A 61 10.46 5.78 -12.37
CA GLU A 61 10.91 6.95 -13.16
C GLU A 61 9.92 8.12 -13.21
N TYR A 62 8.66 7.88 -12.80
CA TYR A 62 7.57 8.85 -12.87
C TYR A 62 7.20 9.47 -11.51
N TRP A 63 7.90 9.13 -10.43
CA TRP A 63 7.80 9.84 -9.15
C TRP A 63 9.06 9.67 -8.29
N SER A 64 9.29 10.57 -7.35
CA SER A 64 10.18 10.34 -6.21
C SER A 64 9.38 9.74 -5.04
N LEU A 65 9.98 8.84 -4.27
CA LEU A 65 9.37 8.31 -3.05
C LEU A 65 9.74 9.17 -1.84
N GLU A 66 8.74 9.55 -1.04
CA GLU A 66 8.92 10.10 0.31
C GLU A 66 8.34 9.14 1.35
N ALA A 67 9.16 8.19 1.81
CA ALA A 67 8.78 7.25 2.86
C ALA A 67 9.20 7.78 4.25
N SER A 68 8.23 7.95 5.15
CA SER A 68 8.44 8.51 6.49
C SER A 68 7.75 7.71 7.58
N ILE A 69 8.21 7.86 8.82
CA ILE A 69 7.65 7.17 9.99
C ILE A 69 6.71 8.13 10.71
N GLY A 70 5.44 7.74 10.86
CA GLY A 70 4.44 8.53 11.58
C GLY A 70 4.51 8.34 13.10
N GLY A 71 4.88 7.14 13.55
CA GLY A 71 5.02 6.81 14.96
C GLY A 71 4.27 5.54 15.34
N THR A 72 3.88 5.46 16.60
CA THR A 72 3.19 4.30 17.18
C THR A 72 1.71 4.63 17.41
N VAL A 73 0.84 3.67 17.11
CA VAL A 73 -0.61 3.77 17.34
C VAL A 73 -1.09 2.62 18.23
N SER A 74 -1.95 2.95 19.19
CA SER A 74 -2.71 1.94 19.94
C SER A 74 -3.79 1.36 19.03
N VAL A 75 -3.88 0.04 19.00
CA VAL A 75 -4.86 -0.72 18.19
C VAL A 75 -5.64 -1.70 19.05
N SER A 76 -6.88 -2.01 18.68
CA SER A 76 -7.72 -2.96 19.43
C SER A 76 -7.29 -4.42 19.28
N THR A 77 -6.58 -4.75 18.20
CA THR A 77 -6.09 -6.09 17.86
C THR A 77 -4.87 -5.98 16.96
N GLU A 78 -4.02 -7.02 16.95
CA GLU A 78 -2.90 -7.13 15.99
C GLU A 78 -3.33 -7.71 14.64
N ASP A 79 -4.61 -8.08 14.46
CA ASP A 79 -5.14 -8.49 13.15
C ASP A 79 -5.29 -7.27 12.23
N ALA A 80 -4.25 -7.02 11.42
CA ALA A 80 -4.17 -5.86 10.54
C ALA A 80 -5.36 -5.75 9.58
N ALA A 81 -5.79 -6.87 9.00
CA ALA A 81 -6.90 -6.88 8.06
C ALA A 81 -8.21 -6.51 8.76
N HIS A 82 -8.41 -6.97 9.99
CA HIS A 82 -9.55 -6.59 10.81
C HIS A 82 -9.59 -5.08 11.09
N LEU A 83 -8.46 -4.47 11.45
CA LEU A 83 -8.36 -3.03 11.76
C LEU A 83 -8.82 -2.16 10.58
N THR A 84 -8.43 -2.53 9.36
CA THR A 84 -8.84 -1.76 8.16
C THR A 84 -10.27 -2.08 7.76
N ARG A 85 -10.67 -3.35 7.71
CA ARG A 85 -12.04 -3.75 7.30
C ARG A 85 -13.13 -3.27 8.25
N ARG A 86 -12.84 -3.15 9.54
CA ARG A 86 -13.77 -2.61 10.53
C ARG A 86 -13.68 -1.09 10.67
N GLY A 87 -12.77 -0.45 9.93
CA GLY A 87 -12.66 0.99 9.87
C GLY A 87 -11.87 1.62 11.02
N GLU A 88 -11.26 0.85 11.92
CA GLU A 88 -10.47 1.41 13.02
C GLU A 88 -9.30 2.23 12.48
N TRP A 89 -8.51 1.65 11.57
CA TRP A 89 -7.38 2.33 10.95
C TRP A 89 -7.83 3.47 10.01
N PRO A 90 -8.77 3.26 9.05
CA PRO A 90 -9.32 4.34 8.24
C PRO A 90 -9.85 5.54 9.04
N MET A 91 -10.59 5.28 10.13
CA MET A 91 -11.13 6.36 10.97
C MET A 91 -10.04 7.08 11.75
N ALA A 92 -8.96 6.40 12.16
CA ALA A 92 -7.81 7.04 12.79
C ALA A 92 -7.12 8.01 11.83
N VAL A 93 -6.87 7.58 10.59
CA VAL A 93 -6.27 8.41 9.54
C VAL A 93 -7.16 9.63 9.24
N ALA A 94 -8.46 9.41 9.00
CA ALA A 94 -9.41 10.49 8.73
C ALA A 94 -9.52 11.50 9.89
N SER A 95 -9.44 11.02 11.14
CA SER A 95 -9.43 11.89 12.32
C SER A 95 -8.15 12.73 12.40
N GLY A 96 -7.00 12.18 11.99
CA GLY A 96 -5.73 12.89 11.87
C GLY A 96 -5.80 14.04 10.88
N THR A 97 -6.41 13.82 9.69
CA THR A 97 -6.63 14.87 8.69
C THR A 97 -7.44 16.06 9.22
N LEU A 98 -8.37 15.80 10.16
CA LEU A 98 -9.21 16.81 10.79
C LEU A 98 -8.55 17.48 12.01
N GLY A 99 -7.29 17.16 12.31
CA GLY A 99 -6.56 17.66 13.49
C GLY A 99 -7.04 17.06 14.82
N GLY A 100 -7.77 15.94 14.79
CA GLY A 100 -8.40 15.33 15.96
C GLY A 100 -7.54 14.30 16.71
N ARG A 101 -6.37 13.95 16.20
CA ARG A 101 -5.38 13.04 16.82
C ARG A 101 -3.96 13.53 16.53
N ASP A 102 -2.99 13.09 17.33
CA ASP A 102 -1.54 13.20 17.05
C ASP A 102 -1.14 12.24 15.91
N LEU A 103 -1.83 12.34 14.78
CA LEU A 103 -1.60 11.57 13.58
C LEU A 103 -1.62 12.56 12.42
N GLU A 104 -0.48 12.70 11.74
CA GLU A 104 -0.33 13.50 10.52
C GLU A 104 -0.32 12.54 9.32
N PRO A 105 -1.46 12.38 8.60
CA PRO A 105 -1.54 11.43 7.49
C PRO A 105 -0.65 11.82 6.32
N ALA A 106 -0.12 10.82 5.64
CA ALA A 106 0.37 11.02 4.27
C ALA A 106 -0.79 11.24 3.30
N SER A 107 -0.48 11.91 2.20
CA SER A 107 -1.40 12.17 1.11
C SER A 107 -1.74 10.92 0.31
N ASP A 108 -0.74 10.06 0.04
CA ASP A 108 -0.91 8.95 -0.90
C ASP A 108 -1.13 7.62 -0.19
N VAL A 109 -0.27 7.22 0.73
CA VAL A 109 -0.43 5.93 1.45
C VAL A 109 -0.17 6.06 2.95
N ASN A 110 -1.16 5.67 3.74
CA ASN A 110 -1.07 5.51 5.19
C ASN A 110 -1.01 4.02 5.55
N LEU A 111 0.21 3.52 5.73
CA LEU A 111 0.49 2.12 6.03
C LEU A 111 0.53 1.88 7.55
N LEU A 112 -0.29 0.97 8.05
CA LEU A 112 -0.20 0.45 9.42
C LEU A 112 0.44 -0.94 9.43
N VAL A 113 1.52 -1.11 10.20
CA VAL A 113 2.16 -2.40 10.43
C VAL A 113 1.87 -2.89 11.84
N THR A 114 1.36 -4.12 11.95
CA THR A 114 1.06 -4.78 13.24
C THR A 114 1.95 -6.00 13.44
N ASP A 115 1.98 -6.54 14.66
CA ASP A 115 2.62 -7.84 14.94
C ASP A 115 1.65 -9.02 14.76
N GLY A 116 0.65 -8.85 13.87
CA GLY A 116 -0.29 -9.90 13.52
C GLY A 116 0.41 -11.12 12.94
N GLY A 117 -0.20 -12.30 13.09
CA GLY A 117 0.30 -13.53 12.46
C GLY A 117 0.23 -13.48 10.94
N MET A 118 1.05 -14.31 10.29
CA MET A 118 1.09 -14.47 8.82
C MET A 118 0.53 -15.81 8.35
N GLU A 119 0.04 -16.63 9.28
CA GLU A 119 -0.36 -18.02 9.07
C GLU A 119 -1.80 -18.15 8.55
N ARG A 120 -2.67 -17.16 8.81
CA ARG A 120 -4.06 -17.17 8.37
C ARG A 120 -4.36 -15.90 7.59
N ALA A 121 -4.83 -16.07 6.35
CA ALA A 121 -5.31 -14.96 5.54
C ALA A 121 -6.71 -14.50 5.99
N PRO A 122 -7.06 -13.21 5.78
CA PRO A 122 -6.20 -12.14 5.27
C PRO A 122 -5.22 -11.63 6.33
N THR A 123 -3.95 -11.45 5.95
CA THR A 123 -2.88 -10.95 6.84
C THR A 123 -2.64 -9.45 6.70
N GLY A 124 -3.26 -8.84 5.70
CA GLY A 124 -3.26 -7.43 5.41
C GLY A 124 -4.55 -7.03 4.70
N TYR A 125 -4.75 -5.74 4.53
CA TYR A 125 -5.86 -5.20 3.76
C TYR A 125 -5.56 -3.77 3.29
N GLY A 126 -5.74 -3.53 2.00
CA GLY A 126 -5.61 -2.23 1.36
C GLY A 126 -6.92 -1.73 0.78
N VAL A 127 -7.13 -0.42 0.91
CA VAL A 127 -8.17 0.37 0.26
C VAL A 127 -7.55 1.71 -0.17
N PRO A 128 -8.18 2.50 -1.05
CA PRO A 128 -7.68 3.83 -1.41
C PRO A 128 -6.99 4.59 -0.27
N HIS A 129 -5.71 4.89 -0.45
CA HIS A 129 -4.82 5.61 0.46
C HIS A 129 -4.50 4.98 1.83
N ILE A 130 -5.02 3.80 2.12
CA ILE A 130 -4.91 3.16 3.44
C ILE A 130 -4.54 1.69 3.26
N ALA A 131 -3.45 1.29 3.91
CA ALA A 131 -3.02 -0.10 3.95
C ALA A 131 -2.77 -0.54 5.38
N SER A 132 -2.97 -1.83 5.66
CA SER A 132 -2.48 -2.45 6.89
C SER A 132 -1.90 -3.83 6.61
N VAL A 133 -0.85 -4.21 7.35
CA VAL A 133 -0.21 -5.52 7.22
C VAL A 133 0.31 -6.02 8.57
N GLY A 134 0.13 -7.32 8.82
CA GLY A 134 0.72 -7.98 9.99
C GLY A 134 2.19 -8.38 9.78
N GLY A 135 2.75 -9.09 10.77
CA GLY A 135 4.04 -9.74 10.63
C GLY A 135 5.25 -8.85 10.90
N ALA A 136 5.14 -7.82 11.74
CA ALA A 136 6.26 -6.96 12.14
C ALA A 136 7.53 -7.75 12.52
N ARG A 137 7.40 -8.83 13.31
CA ARG A 137 8.52 -9.72 13.65
C ARG A 137 9.25 -10.32 12.44
N HIS A 138 8.52 -10.59 11.36
CA HIS A 138 9.05 -11.18 10.13
C HIS A 138 9.69 -10.11 9.25
N LEU A 139 9.15 -8.89 9.25
CA LEU A 139 9.79 -7.74 8.61
C LEU A 139 11.10 -7.40 9.33
N ALA A 140 11.13 -7.37 10.66
CA ALA A 140 12.36 -7.12 11.41
C ALA A 140 13.44 -8.19 11.18
N ALA A 141 13.03 -9.45 11.01
CA ALA A 141 13.93 -10.56 10.72
C ALA A 141 14.31 -10.70 9.23
N LEU A 142 13.74 -9.89 8.33
CA LEU A 142 14.06 -9.93 6.91
C LEU A 142 15.49 -9.42 6.71
N GLU A 143 16.24 -10.08 5.84
CA GLU A 143 17.60 -9.69 5.43
C GLU A 143 17.54 -8.46 4.50
N SER A 144 18.69 -7.94 4.06
CA SER A 144 18.69 -6.84 3.09
C SER A 144 18.19 -7.28 1.73
N LEU A 145 17.72 -6.33 0.91
CA LEU A 145 17.23 -6.67 -0.42
C LEU A 145 18.31 -7.39 -1.23
N ASP A 146 19.53 -6.85 -1.24
CA ASP A 146 20.69 -7.40 -1.93
C ASP A 146 21.07 -8.82 -1.46
N ASP A 147 20.86 -9.13 -0.18
CA ASP A 147 21.13 -10.46 0.37
C ASP A 147 20.06 -11.48 -0.03
N VAL A 148 18.83 -11.03 -0.22
CA VAL A 148 17.65 -11.89 -0.46
C VAL A 148 17.43 -12.17 -1.95
N VAL A 149 17.69 -11.19 -2.80
CA VAL A 149 17.27 -11.25 -4.21
C VAL A 149 18.30 -11.92 -5.09
N THR A 150 17.78 -12.60 -6.11
CA THR A 150 18.56 -13.25 -7.16
C THR A 150 18.26 -12.57 -8.49
N GLY A 151 19.29 -12.02 -9.12
CA GLY A 151 19.22 -11.35 -10.42
C GLY A 151 18.66 -9.92 -10.37
N ASP A 152 19.33 -9.02 -11.08
CA ASP A 152 19.19 -7.56 -10.89
C ASP A 152 17.84 -6.98 -11.34
N ALA A 153 17.23 -7.51 -12.41
CA ALA A 153 16.11 -6.81 -13.05
C ALA A 153 14.71 -7.16 -12.50
N ARG A 154 14.58 -8.28 -11.78
CA ARG A 154 13.26 -8.83 -11.39
C ARG A 154 13.08 -8.98 -9.87
N VAL A 155 14.13 -8.71 -9.09
CA VAL A 155 14.06 -8.64 -7.64
C VAL A 155 13.40 -9.91 -7.06
N ILE A 156 13.89 -11.08 -7.52
CA ILE A 156 13.27 -12.39 -7.24
C ILE A 156 13.88 -12.99 -5.98
N ALA A 157 13.02 -13.38 -5.05
CA ALA A 157 13.35 -13.90 -3.74
C ALA A 157 12.72 -15.28 -3.49
N PRO A 158 13.33 -16.11 -2.63
CA PRO A 158 12.74 -17.37 -2.20
C PRO A 158 11.44 -17.12 -1.40
N ASN A 159 10.44 -17.99 -1.54
CA ASN A 159 9.18 -17.87 -0.80
C ASN A 159 9.33 -18.31 0.68
N THR A 160 10.00 -17.49 1.49
CA THR A 160 10.08 -17.62 2.95
C THR A 160 9.05 -16.70 3.62
N THR A 161 8.74 -16.93 4.90
CA THR A 161 7.78 -16.08 5.62
C THR A 161 8.19 -14.59 5.64
N PRO A 162 9.44 -14.20 5.98
CA PRO A 162 9.88 -12.81 5.89
C PRO A 162 9.69 -12.17 4.51
N VAL A 163 10.09 -12.87 3.44
CA VAL A 163 9.93 -12.41 2.06
C VAL A 163 8.45 -12.24 1.71
N ARG A 164 7.61 -13.23 2.06
CA ARG A 164 6.18 -13.17 1.84
C ARG A 164 5.55 -12.01 2.60
N THR A 165 5.94 -11.73 3.84
CA THR A 165 5.43 -10.59 4.61
C THR A 165 5.73 -9.26 3.93
N MET A 166 6.96 -9.06 3.46
CA MET A 166 7.30 -7.85 2.70
C MET A 166 6.54 -7.76 1.38
N GLN A 167 6.34 -8.88 0.69
CA GLN A 167 5.55 -8.87 -0.54
C GLN A 167 4.06 -8.56 -0.28
N VAL A 168 3.49 -9.05 0.82
CA VAL A 168 2.13 -8.69 1.25
C VAL A 168 2.07 -7.20 1.56
N LEU A 169 3.08 -6.63 2.24
CA LEU A 169 3.15 -5.19 2.46
C LEU A 169 3.09 -4.41 1.13
N LEU A 170 3.88 -4.81 0.12
CA LEU A 170 3.83 -4.20 -1.21
C LEU A 170 2.48 -4.41 -1.90
N HIS A 171 1.86 -5.57 -1.72
CA HIS A 171 0.52 -5.86 -2.24
C HIS A 171 -0.54 -4.90 -1.67
N GLU A 172 -0.55 -4.68 -0.36
CA GLU A 172 -1.51 -3.77 0.27
C GLU A 172 -1.24 -2.30 -0.09
N ILE A 173 0.04 -1.90 -0.25
CA ILE A 173 0.38 -0.60 -0.83
C ILE A 173 -0.16 -0.49 -2.25
N GLY A 174 -0.02 -1.54 -3.07
CA GLY A 174 -0.58 -1.58 -4.41
C GLY A 174 -2.09 -1.33 -4.42
N HIS A 175 -2.84 -1.95 -3.51
CA HIS A 175 -4.27 -1.66 -3.32
C HIS A 175 -4.53 -0.23 -2.89
N ALA A 176 -3.72 0.32 -1.97
CA ALA A 176 -3.83 1.73 -1.57
C ALA A 176 -3.57 2.72 -2.73
N LEU A 177 -2.81 2.29 -3.73
CA LEU A 177 -2.55 3.00 -4.99
C LEU A 177 -3.52 2.63 -6.13
N GLY A 178 -4.60 1.91 -5.84
CA GLY A 178 -5.65 1.58 -6.80
C GLY A 178 -5.38 0.39 -7.72
N LEU A 179 -4.35 -0.41 -7.44
CA LEU A 179 -4.14 -1.66 -8.15
C LEU A 179 -5.10 -2.74 -7.66
N ASN A 180 -5.43 -3.67 -8.56
CA ASN A 180 -6.23 -4.85 -8.28
C ASN A 180 -5.40 -6.13 -8.48
N HIS A 181 -5.93 -7.26 -8.04
CA HIS A 181 -5.27 -8.55 -8.25
C HIS A 181 -4.99 -8.84 -9.73
N GLU A 182 -5.88 -8.37 -10.62
CA GLU A 182 -5.76 -8.48 -12.07
C GLU A 182 -4.51 -7.79 -12.64
N ASP A 183 -3.96 -6.80 -11.93
CA ASP A 183 -2.71 -6.13 -12.31
C ASP A 183 -1.47 -6.97 -11.98
N GLY A 184 -1.65 -8.09 -11.30
CA GLY A 184 -0.61 -9.07 -11.00
C GLY A 184 -0.28 -9.99 -12.17
N ALA A 185 0.93 -10.55 -12.12
CA ALA A 185 1.40 -11.56 -13.04
C ALA A 185 2.15 -12.68 -12.31
N ALA A 186 2.19 -13.84 -12.97
CA ALA A 186 3.09 -14.93 -12.61
C ALA A 186 3.85 -15.41 -13.84
N PHE A 187 5.10 -15.80 -13.64
CA PHE A 187 5.98 -16.26 -14.71
C PHE A 187 6.96 -17.30 -14.20
N VAL A 188 7.53 -18.07 -15.12
CA VAL A 188 8.58 -19.03 -14.80
C VAL A 188 9.95 -18.36 -14.96
N TYR A 189 10.78 -18.43 -13.94
CA TYR A 189 12.17 -17.97 -13.96
C TYR A 189 13.05 -18.96 -13.22
N ASP A 190 14.14 -19.39 -13.88
CA ASP A 190 15.04 -20.42 -13.36
C ASP A 190 14.31 -21.67 -12.81
N GLY A 191 13.28 -22.12 -13.53
CA GLY A 191 12.44 -23.26 -13.16
C GLY A 191 11.44 -23.02 -12.02
N ALA A 192 11.49 -21.89 -11.31
CA ALA A 192 10.54 -21.51 -10.28
C ALA A 192 9.34 -20.76 -10.87
N LEU A 193 8.13 -21.03 -10.34
CA LEU A 193 6.96 -20.17 -10.56
C LEU A 193 7.06 -18.97 -9.63
N THR A 194 7.19 -17.79 -10.22
CA THR A 194 7.38 -16.51 -9.54
C THR A 194 6.13 -15.66 -9.65
N ALA A 195 5.62 -15.15 -8.53
CA ALA A 195 4.47 -14.23 -8.50
C ALA A 195 4.92 -12.79 -8.17
N THR A 196 4.34 -11.82 -8.88
CA THR A 196 4.47 -10.38 -8.56
C THR A 196 3.53 -9.97 -7.41
N PRO A 197 3.75 -8.81 -6.76
CA PRO A 197 3.01 -8.40 -5.56
C PRO A 197 1.48 -8.52 -5.68
N MET A 198 0.86 -7.97 -6.74
CA MET A 198 -0.61 -7.97 -6.85
C MET A 198 -1.25 -9.35 -7.01
N LEU A 199 -0.48 -10.36 -7.45
CA LEU A 199 -0.97 -11.75 -7.49
C LEU A 199 -0.55 -12.54 -6.24
N SER A 200 0.60 -12.21 -5.65
CA SER A 200 1.11 -12.79 -4.42
C SER A 200 1.02 -14.33 -4.35
N SER A 201 0.77 -14.88 -3.16
CA SER A 201 0.64 -16.32 -2.94
C SER A 201 -0.61 -16.95 -3.53
N TYR A 202 -1.56 -16.15 -4.05
CA TYR A 202 -2.79 -16.67 -4.65
C TYR A 202 -2.53 -17.56 -5.88
N VAL A 203 -1.41 -17.36 -6.57
CA VAL A 203 -1.01 -18.19 -7.71
C VAL A 203 -0.88 -19.69 -7.37
N TRP A 204 -0.70 -20.04 -6.10
CA TRP A 204 -0.54 -21.43 -5.64
C TRP A 204 -1.77 -21.97 -4.92
N ASP A 205 -2.82 -21.17 -4.78
CA ASP A 205 -4.08 -21.60 -4.21
C ASP A 205 -4.89 -22.34 -5.29
N PRO A 206 -5.23 -23.63 -5.10
CA PRO A 206 -6.00 -24.37 -6.09
C PRO A 206 -7.44 -23.83 -6.26
N GLU A 207 -7.95 -23.06 -5.30
CA GLU A 207 -9.28 -22.43 -5.36
C GLU A 207 -9.23 -21.06 -6.07
N TYR A 208 -8.04 -20.54 -6.38
CA TYR A 208 -7.89 -19.28 -7.08
C TYR A 208 -8.15 -19.49 -8.58
N GLU A 209 -9.38 -19.19 -8.99
CA GLU A 209 -9.73 -19.05 -10.40
C GLU A 209 -9.19 -17.70 -10.90
N SER A 210 -8.06 -17.72 -11.61
CA SER A 210 -7.62 -16.51 -12.31
C SER A 210 -8.40 -16.37 -13.60
N ASP A 211 -9.18 -15.30 -13.73
CA ASP A 211 -9.55 -14.81 -15.04
C ASP A 211 -8.26 -14.45 -15.80
N ALA A 212 -8.28 -14.61 -17.12
CA ALA A 212 -7.15 -14.21 -17.96
C ALA A 212 -6.81 -12.74 -17.63
N SER A 213 -5.69 -12.51 -16.95
CA SER A 213 -5.33 -11.17 -16.51
C SER A 213 -5.32 -10.23 -17.72
N PRO A 214 -5.94 -9.03 -17.63
CA PRO A 214 -5.89 -8.02 -18.69
C PRO A 214 -4.44 -7.59 -19.03
N CYS A 215 -3.49 -8.00 -18.20
CA CYS A 215 -2.06 -7.80 -18.37
C CYS A 215 -1.36 -8.87 -19.24
N GLY A 216 -2.11 -9.84 -19.78
CA GLY A 216 -1.77 -10.47 -21.06
C GLY A 216 -1.01 -11.80 -21.00
N SER A 217 -1.11 -12.60 -19.94
CA SER A 217 -0.63 -13.99 -20.00
C SER A 217 -1.43 -14.89 -19.07
N ALA A 218 -1.77 -16.08 -19.56
CA ALA A 218 -2.29 -17.13 -18.70
C ALA A 218 -1.26 -17.43 -17.60
N ILE A 219 -1.74 -17.53 -16.36
CA ILE A 219 -0.90 -17.93 -15.23
C ILE A 219 -0.35 -19.34 -15.52
N PRO A 220 0.98 -19.55 -15.50
CA PRO A 220 1.54 -20.87 -15.67
C PRO A 220 1.05 -21.82 -14.57
N ALA A 221 0.68 -23.04 -14.93
CA ALA A 221 0.24 -24.03 -13.96
C ALA A 221 1.32 -24.25 -12.87
N PRO A 222 0.92 -24.24 -11.58
CA PRO A 222 1.87 -24.31 -10.47
C PRO A 222 2.69 -25.61 -10.46
N ALA A 223 2.11 -26.76 -10.81
CA ALA A 223 2.77 -28.07 -10.87
C ALA A 223 3.72 -28.32 -9.67
N ASP A 224 4.74 -29.16 -9.83
CA ASP A 224 5.78 -29.40 -8.81
C ASP A 224 6.89 -28.31 -8.82
N ARG A 225 6.59 -27.10 -9.33
CA ARG A 225 7.60 -26.05 -9.47
C ARG A 225 7.95 -25.47 -8.11
N LYS A 226 9.21 -25.05 -7.96
CA LYS A 226 9.62 -24.20 -6.83
C LYS A 226 8.79 -22.91 -6.84
N ARG A 227 8.50 -22.40 -5.64
CA ARG A 227 7.74 -21.16 -5.43
C ARG A 227 8.69 -20.02 -5.15
N ALA A 228 8.56 -18.94 -5.89
CA ALA A 228 9.34 -17.73 -5.72
C ALA A 228 8.45 -16.49 -5.75
N LEU A 229 8.96 -15.39 -5.23
CA LEU A 229 8.27 -14.12 -5.14
C LEU A 229 9.11 -13.05 -5.82
N SER A 230 8.46 -12.17 -6.59
CA SER A 230 9.06 -10.95 -7.11
C SER A 230 8.62 -9.80 -6.21
N PHE A 231 9.55 -8.95 -5.80
CA PHE A 231 9.19 -7.66 -5.19
C PHE A 231 8.84 -6.60 -6.23
N ALA A 232 9.22 -6.79 -7.50
CA ALA A 232 8.84 -5.90 -8.58
C ALA A 232 7.36 -6.09 -8.98
N PHE A 233 6.64 -4.98 -9.08
CA PHE A 233 5.31 -4.92 -9.70
C PHE A 233 5.38 -5.35 -11.18
N SER A 234 4.31 -5.97 -11.67
CA SER A 234 4.21 -6.35 -13.08
C SER A 234 4.31 -5.12 -14.00
N SER A 235 4.65 -5.31 -15.27
CA SER A 235 4.67 -4.21 -16.25
C SER A 235 3.30 -3.53 -16.40
N CYS A 236 2.21 -4.25 -16.14
CA CYS A 236 0.85 -3.74 -16.21
C CYS A 236 0.49 -2.89 -14.99
N ALA A 237 0.81 -3.40 -13.79
CA ALA A 237 0.72 -2.63 -12.56
C ALA A 237 1.54 -1.33 -12.68
N ARG A 238 2.78 -1.40 -13.18
CA ARG A 238 3.63 -0.21 -13.40
C ARG A 238 3.03 0.79 -14.37
N ARG A 239 2.32 0.34 -15.42
CA ARG A 239 1.59 1.24 -16.34
C ARG A 239 0.38 1.90 -15.66
N ARG A 240 -0.34 1.19 -14.80
CA ARG A 240 -1.44 1.81 -14.02
C ARG A 240 -0.89 2.83 -13.03
N LEU A 241 0.15 2.47 -12.29
CA LEU A 241 0.82 3.36 -11.34
C LEU A 241 1.37 4.61 -12.03
N ALA A 242 1.86 4.52 -13.27
CA ALA A 242 2.29 5.70 -14.04
C ALA A 242 1.15 6.70 -14.36
N ASN A 243 -0.11 6.29 -14.20
CA ASN A 243 -1.29 7.15 -14.36
C ASN A 243 -1.95 7.51 -13.01
N TYR A 244 -1.33 7.15 -11.88
CA TYR A 244 -1.79 7.59 -10.56
C TYR A 244 -1.56 9.10 -10.43
N ASP A 245 -2.61 9.84 -10.09
CA ASP A 245 -2.60 11.29 -9.97
C ASP A 245 -2.88 11.78 -8.53
N GLY A 246 -2.88 10.86 -7.57
CA GLY A 246 -3.30 11.14 -6.19
C GLY A 246 -4.81 11.02 -5.97
N GLU A 247 -5.60 10.81 -7.04
CA GLU A 247 -7.01 10.46 -6.96
C GLU A 247 -7.22 9.02 -7.43
N LEU A 248 -8.24 8.34 -6.91
CA LEU A 248 -8.59 6.99 -7.32
C LEU A 248 -9.98 6.99 -7.96
N PRO A 249 -10.14 6.38 -9.16
CA PRO A 249 -11.45 6.33 -9.81
C PRO A 249 -12.42 5.54 -8.92
N PHE A 250 -13.52 6.21 -8.57
CA PHE A 250 -14.62 5.66 -7.78
C PHE A 250 -15.32 4.49 -8.47
#